data_AF-A0AAJ6TTD9-F1
#
_entry.id   AF-A0AAJ6TTD9-F1
#
_cell.length_a   1.000
_cell.length_b   1.000
_cell.length_c   1.000
_cell.angle_alpha   90.00
_cell.angle_beta   90.00
_cell.angle_gamma   90.00
#
_symmetry.space_group_name_H-M   'P 1'
#
loop_
_entity.id
_entity.type
_entity.pdbx_description
1 polymer ?
#
loop_
_entity_poly.entity_id
_entity_poly.type
_entity_poly.pdbx_seq_one_letter_code
_entity_poly.pdbx_strand_id
1 'polypeptide(L)'
;MATPSMAITLNSNTIPIKQEHQHSSPPPPQQPPVVKTDPPDLVIEIAQQSHSTPKEPQFLKSINDLTNLSAAIDAFKRRYDELQNHLNFIDNAITARSKELEQKTQRLQQTQTEKAKTPSPEIVAEMTKVTETETAAAAAPATEKPEIRSLCQMMCGRGLRKYIVSNLANAEKLREEVPAALKCAPKPAKLVLDCIGRFYLQGSKAYEKESPMITGREASILVLEFFLLISDHENAMEAAVKKEAEQVAVAWRKRLISEGGVRNSGEIDAKGLLLLIGGFGIPKLFSDEDVFDLVKLSNSRQFADLVRRSRYLVTRVTGICSWC
;
A
#
# COMPACT_ATOMS: atom_id res chain seq x y z
N MET A 1 -82.62 -29.51 -16.54
CA MET A 1 -81.57 -28.53 -16.91
C MET A 1 -80.47 -28.69 -15.87
N ALA A 2 -79.53 -29.63 -15.98
CA ALA A 2 -78.60 -29.93 -17.09
C ALA A 2 -77.50 -28.84 -17.17
N THR A 3 -76.35 -29.00 -16.47
CA THR A 3 -75.07 -29.64 -16.90
C THR A 3 -74.07 -28.59 -17.50
N PRO A 4 -72.76 -28.89 -17.71
CA PRO A 4 -71.78 -29.34 -16.70
C PRO A 4 -70.34 -28.75 -16.84
N SER A 5 -69.50 -29.00 -15.82
CA SER A 5 -68.11 -29.56 -15.80
C SER A 5 -67.06 -29.41 -16.95
N MET A 6 -65.79 -29.71 -16.57
CA MET A 6 -64.55 -29.99 -17.36
C MET A 6 -63.71 -28.76 -17.82
N ALA A 7 -62.38 -28.81 -17.94
CA ALA A 7 -61.28 -29.69 -17.46
C ALA A 7 -59.95 -28.87 -17.46
N ILE A 8 -58.82 -29.32 -16.91
CA ILE A 8 -57.68 -29.99 -17.62
C ILE A 8 -56.67 -30.37 -16.52
N THR A 9 -56.51 -31.66 -16.18
CA THR A 9 -55.45 -32.59 -16.63
C THR A 9 -54.06 -32.38 -15.99
N LEU A 10 -53.86 -33.04 -14.84
CA LEU A 10 -52.58 -33.71 -14.54
C LEU A 10 -52.54 -35.05 -15.30
N ASN A 11 -51.38 -35.48 -15.78
CA ASN A 11 -51.22 -36.86 -16.25
C ASN A 11 -49.84 -37.43 -15.90
N SER A 12 -49.79 -38.22 -14.83
CA SER A 12 -48.73 -39.20 -14.59
C SER A 12 -49.17 -40.52 -15.23
N ASN A 13 -48.27 -41.30 -15.82
CA ASN A 13 -48.63 -42.64 -16.29
C ASN A 13 -47.65 -43.73 -15.78
N THR A 14 -48.03 -44.27 -14.62
CA THR A 14 -48.24 -45.71 -14.32
C THR A 14 -47.13 -46.74 -14.57
N ILE A 15 -46.94 -47.56 -13.53
CA ILE A 15 -46.02 -48.71 -13.35
C ILE A 15 -46.61 -50.01 -13.96
N PRO A 16 -45.94 -51.18 -13.91
CA PRO A 16 -46.32 -52.12 -12.82
C PRO A 16 -45.17 -52.92 -12.16
N ILE A 17 -45.53 -53.64 -11.10
CA ILE A 17 -44.71 -54.21 -10.01
C ILE A 17 -44.56 -55.75 -10.10
N LYS A 18 -43.38 -56.30 -9.75
CA LYS A 18 -43.13 -57.47 -8.84
C LYS A 18 -41.61 -57.75 -8.74
N GLN A 19 -40.95 -57.75 -7.57
CA GLN A 19 -40.85 -58.83 -6.54
C GLN A 19 -40.43 -60.20 -7.13
N GLU A 20 -39.37 -60.90 -6.69
CA GLU A 20 -38.81 -61.09 -5.33
C GLU A 20 -37.33 -61.58 -5.27
N HIS A 21 -36.68 -61.37 -4.12
CA HIS A 21 -35.65 -62.18 -3.40
C HIS A 21 -34.26 -62.64 -3.95
N GLN A 22 -33.26 -62.40 -3.07
CA GLN A 22 -32.17 -63.27 -2.56
C GLN A 22 -30.67 -62.97 -2.86
N HIS A 23 -29.86 -63.20 -1.81
CA HIS A 23 -28.41 -62.96 -1.71
C HIS A 23 -27.55 -63.96 -2.50
N SER A 24 -26.33 -63.55 -2.89
CA SER A 24 -25.11 -64.36 -2.71
C SER A 24 -23.80 -63.58 -2.89
N SER A 25 -22.74 -64.09 -2.25
CA SER A 25 -21.38 -63.56 -2.09
C SER A 25 -20.47 -63.76 -3.32
N PRO A 26 -19.30 -63.08 -3.42
CA PRO A 26 -18.37 -63.23 -4.55
C PRO A 26 -17.53 -64.52 -4.51
N PRO A 27 -17.00 -65.00 -5.66
CA PRO A 27 -16.20 -66.22 -5.75
C PRO A 27 -14.69 -66.03 -5.42
N PRO A 28 -13.96 -67.12 -5.06
CA PRO A 28 -12.57 -67.09 -4.58
C PRO A 28 -11.50 -67.32 -5.69
N PRO A 29 -10.19 -67.17 -5.40
CA PRO A 29 -9.13 -67.07 -6.42
C PRO A 29 -8.54 -68.41 -6.89
N GLN A 30 -7.86 -68.40 -8.04
CA GLN A 30 -7.04 -69.52 -8.53
C GLN A 30 -5.54 -69.17 -8.57
N GLN A 31 -4.71 -70.17 -8.26
CA GLN A 31 -3.25 -70.07 -8.10
C GLN A 31 -2.49 -70.29 -9.42
N PRO A 32 -1.25 -69.79 -9.57
CA PRO A 32 -0.39 -70.04 -10.72
C PRO A 32 0.34 -71.40 -10.62
N PRO A 33 0.63 -72.09 -11.74
CA PRO A 33 1.37 -73.35 -11.73
C PRO A 33 2.90 -73.19 -11.79
N VAL A 34 3.55 -73.76 -10.77
CA VAL A 34 4.73 -74.66 -10.80
C VAL A 34 6.00 -74.24 -11.59
N VAL A 35 7.08 -74.14 -10.81
CA VAL A 35 8.49 -74.02 -11.22
C VAL A 35 8.99 -75.24 -12.02
N LYS A 36 9.85 -74.98 -13.02
CA LYS A 36 10.90 -75.92 -13.46
C LYS A 36 12.24 -75.18 -13.51
N THR A 37 13.26 -75.79 -12.91
CA THR A 37 14.65 -75.33 -12.88
C THR A 37 15.51 -76.16 -13.82
N ASP A 38 16.43 -75.52 -14.53
CA ASP A 38 17.76 -76.06 -14.87
C ASP A 38 18.72 -74.87 -15.17
N PRO A 39 20.01 -74.93 -14.78
CA PRO A 39 21.05 -73.91 -15.05
C PRO A 39 22.05 -74.40 -16.14
N PRO A 40 23.19 -73.72 -16.42
CA PRO A 40 23.62 -72.34 -16.14
C PRO A 40 23.95 -71.54 -17.43
N ASP A 41 24.33 -70.26 -17.33
CA ASP A 41 25.70 -69.85 -17.72
C ASP A 41 26.07 -68.42 -17.25
N LEU A 42 27.36 -68.20 -17.05
CA LEU A 42 27.92 -66.91 -16.61
C LEU A 42 28.27 -66.01 -17.80
N VAL A 43 27.59 -64.86 -17.94
CA VAL A 43 28.13 -63.70 -18.65
C VAL A 43 28.03 -62.48 -17.76
N ILE A 44 29.19 -61.97 -17.34
CA ILE A 44 29.33 -60.71 -16.60
C ILE A 44 29.28 -59.59 -17.64
N GLU A 45 28.22 -58.78 -17.63
CA GLU A 45 28.17 -57.55 -18.41
C GLU A 45 28.07 -56.33 -17.48
N ILE A 46 29.14 -55.52 -17.46
CA ILE A 46 29.30 -54.38 -16.55
C ILE A 46 28.52 -53.19 -17.13
N ALA A 47 27.28 -53.01 -16.67
CA ALA A 47 26.49 -51.81 -16.92
C ALA A 47 26.39 -50.97 -15.63
N GLN A 48 27.05 -49.81 -15.68
CA GLN A 48 27.16 -48.78 -14.64
C GLN A 48 25.91 -48.60 -13.75
N GLN A 49 25.94 -49.11 -12.52
CA GLN A 49 24.99 -48.69 -11.48
C GLN A 49 25.48 -47.40 -10.81
N SER A 50 24.77 -46.32 -11.07
CA SER A 50 24.84 -45.07 -10.32
C SER A 50 24.62 -45.32 -8.81
N HIS A 51 25.38 -44.64 -7.96
CA HIS A 51 25.14 -44.60 -6.51
C HIS A 51 23.72 -44.11 -6.20
N SER A 52 22.80 -45.04 -5.90
CA SER A 52 21.54 -44.70 -5.23
C SER A 52 21.81 -44.55 -3.73
N THR A 53 21.90 -43.31 -3.25
CA THR A 53 21.83 -43.03 -1.81
C THR A 53 20.56 -43.65 -1.22
N PRO A 54 20.59 -44.17 0.03
CA PRO A 54 19.38 -44.59 0.70
C PRO A 54 18.38 -43.43 0.74
N LYS A 55 17.18 -43.62 0.18
CA LYS A 55 16.10 -42.64 0.32
C LYS A 55 15.68 -42.63 1.78
N GLU A 56 16.17 -41.63 2.51
CA GLU A 56 15.74 -41.35 3.88
C GLU A 56 14.20 -41.30 3.92
N PRO A 57 13.54 -41.98 4.90
CA PRO A 57 12.08 -41.98 4.99
C PRO A 57 11.54 -40.54 4.98
N GLN A 58 10.60 -40.26 4.09
CA GLN A 58 10.03 -38.92 3.88
C GLN A 58 9.53 -38.25 5.18
N PHE A 59 9.12 -39.07 6.15
CA PHE A 59 8.75 -38.68 7.51
C PHE A 59 9.89 -38.04 8.32
N LEU A 60 11.12 -38.54 8.25
CA LEU A 60 12.28 -37.96 8.96
C LEU A 60 12.59 -36.56 8.42
N LYS A 61 12.52 -36.37 7.11
CA LYS A 61 12.61 -35.05 6.48
C LYS A 61 11.53 -34.11 7.02
N SER A 62 10.27 -34.53 7.09
CA SER A 62 9.19 -33.70 7.66
C SER A 62 9.39 -33.33 9.13
N ILE A 63 9.99 -34.22 9.95
CA ILE A 63 10.38 -33.89 11.33
C ILE A 63 11.49 -32.83 11.36
N ASN A 64 12.51 -32.98 10.52
CA ASN A 64 13.61 -32.02 10.39
C ASN A 64 13.10 -30.64 9.90
N ASP A 65 12.17 -30.62 8.93
CA ASP A 65 11.56 -29.38 8.45
C ASP A 65 10.74 -28.68 9.57
N LEU A 66 10.03 -29.45 10.41
CA LEU A 66 9.27 -28.92 11.55
C LEU A 66 10.16 -28.38 12.67
N THR A 67 11.27 -29.05 13.00
CA THR A 67 12.22 -28.56 14.01
C THR A 67 12.94 -27.29 13.55
N ASN A 68 13.33 -27.20 12.28
CA ASN A 68 13.86 -25.98 11.67
C ASN A 68 12.84 -24.83 11.69
N LEU A 69 11.56 -25.10 11.40
CA LEU A 69 10.49 -24.11 11.50
C LEU A 69 10.29 -23.62 12.95
N SER A 70 10.32 -24.53 13.94
CA SER A 70 10.23 -24.15 15.36
C SER A 70 11.37 -23.22 15.76
N ALA A 71 12.63 -23.57 15.41
CA ALA A 71 13.79 -22.73 15.68
C ALA A 71 13.71 -21.35 15.01
N ALA A 72 13.17 -21.27 13.79
CA ALA A 72 12.93 -20.01 13.09
C ALA A 72 11.85 -19.15 13.76
N ILE A 73 10.76 -19.77 14.25
CA ILE A 73 9.70 -19.09 15.01
C ILE A 73 10.24 -18.57 16.34
N ASP A 74 11.04 -19.36 17.07
CA ASP A 74 11.67 -18.93 18.33
C ASP A 74 12.67 -17.79 18.10
N ALA A 75 13.46 -17.86 17.03
CA ALA A 75 14.37 -16.77 16.64
C ALA A 75 13.60 -15.48 16.27
N PHE A 76 12.51 -15.61 15.51
CA PHE A 76 11.62 -14.49 15.19
C PHE A 76 11.01 -13.88 16.46
N LYS A 77 10.48 -14.70 17.37
CA LYS A 77 9.90 -14.24 18.63
C LYS A 77 10.91 -13.47 19.47
N ARG A 78 12.14 -13.97 19.62
CA ARG A 78 13.22 -13.26 20.34
C ARG A 78 13.51 -11.88 19.73
N ARG A 79 13.56 -11.77 18.39
CA ARG A 79 13.75 -10.49 17.69
C ARG A 79 12.56 -9.54 17.85
N TYR A 80 11.35 -10.08 17.91
CA TYR A 80 10.14 -9.30 18.19
C TYR A 80 10.16 -8.74 19.62
N ASP A 81 10.48 -9.58 20.61
CA ASP A 81 10.58 -9.18 22.03
C ASP A 81 11.71 -8.14 22.23
N GLU A 82 12.87 -8.32 21.59
CA GLU A 82 13.97 -7.34 21.54
C GLU A 82 13.52 -5.99 20.96
N LEU A 83 12.82 -5.99 19.82
CA LEU A 83 12.27 -4.78 19.21
C LEU A 83 11.24 -4.10 20.12
N GLN A 84 10.35 -4.86 20.75
CA GLN A 84 9.35 -4.31 21.67
C GLN A 84 10.01 -3.66 22.89
N ASN A 85 11.07 -4.27 23.43
CA ASN A 85 11.86 -3.69 24.52
C ASN A 85 12.55 -2.37 24.09
N HIS A 86 13.11 -2.30 22.88
CA HIS A 86 13.67 -1.06 22.34
C HIS A 86 12.62 0.04 22.17
N LEU A 87 11.42 -0.29 21.69
CA LEU A 87 10.33 0.69 21.57
C LEU A 87 9.88 1.20 22.95
N ASN A 88 9.70 0.31 23.92
CA ASN A 88 9.37 0.67 25.30
C ASN A 88 10.47 1.55 25.94
N PHE A 89 11.74 1.28 25.66
CA PHE A 89 12.86 2.12 26.14
C PHE A 89 12.82 3.52 25.54
N ILE A 90 12.56 3.64 24.23
CA ILE A 90 12.47 4.95 23.54
C ILE A 90 11.29 5.76 24.10
N ASP A 91 10.13 5.14 24.30
CA ASP A 91 8.93 5.79 24.86
C ASP A 91 9.18 6.32 26.28
N ASN A 92 9.80 5.50 27.15
CA ASN A 92 10.22 5.90 28.49
C ASN A 92 11.24 7.05 28.46
N ALA A 93 12.23 7.01 27.56
CA ALA A 93 13.24 8.05 27.43
C ALA A 93 12.66 9.39 26.95
N ILE A 94 11.72 9.36 26.00
CA ILE A 94 10.96 10.55 25.54
C ILE A 94 10.14 11.11 26.70
N THR A 95 9.38 10.26 27.40
CA THR A 95 8.54 10.66 28.55
C THR A 95 9.36 11.30 29.67
N ALA A 96 10.52 10.71 30.01
CA ALA A 96 11.42 11.27 31.01
C ALA A 96 11.94 12.66 30.61
N ARG A 97 12.36 12.84 29.35
CA ARG A 97 12.87 14.11 28.83
C ARG A 97 11.79 15.20 28.76
N SER A 98 10.56 14.85 28.39
CA SER A 98 9.43 15.78 28.42
C SER A 98 9.16 16.28 29.84
N LYS A 99 9.13 15.38 30.82
CA LYS A 99 8.93 15.72 32.24
C LYS A 99 10.06 16.59 32.80
N GLU A 100 11.31 16.34 32.41
CA GLU A 100 12.45 17.21 32.76
C GLU A 100 12.27 18.63 32.20
N LEU A 101 11.81 18.75 30.95
CA LEU A 101 11.57 20.04 30.29
C LEU A 101 10.44 20.85 30.98
N GLU A 102 9.35 20.18 31.37
CA GLU A 102 8.27 20.78 32.15
C GLU A 102 8.76 21.29 33.51
N GLN A 103 9.50 20.47 34.26
CA GLN A 103 10.08 20.87 35.55
C GLN A 103 11.06 22.03 35.43
N LYS A 104 11.88 22.06 34.36
CA LYS A 104 12.79 23.16 34.07
C LYS A 104 12.03 24.45 33.75
N THR A 105 10.93 24.36 33.02
CA THR A 105 10.06 25.49 32.69
C THR A 105 9.37 26.05 33.94
N GLN A 106 8.83 25.18 34.81
CA GLN A 106 8.22 25.59 36.07
C GLN A 106 9.21 26.27 37.01
N ARG A 107 10.44 25.74 37.16
CA ARG A 107 11.50 26.38 37.95
C ARG A 107 11.85 27.79 37.46
N LEU A 108 11.98 27.96 36.14
CA LEU A 108 12.28 29.27 35.53
C LEU A 108 11.17 30.31 35.75
N GLN A 109 9.90 29.88 35.78
CA GLN A 109 8.78 30.76 36.13
C GLN A 109 8.78 31.13 37.63
N GLN A 110 9.10 30.18 38.50
CA GLN A 110 9.11 30.40 39.96
C GLN A 110 10.20 31.40 40.39
N THR A 111 11.37 31.41 39.75
CA THR A 111 12.44 32.38 40.02
C THR A 111 12.08 33.83 39.62
N GLN A 112 11.09 34.04 38.76
CA GLN A 112 10.62 35.40 38.42
C GLN A 112 9.65 35.99 39.47
N THR A 113 9.03 35.15 40.31
CA THR A 113 8.02 35.62 41.29
C THR A 113 8.64 36.19 42.57
N GLU A 114 9.87 35.80 42.95
CA GLU A 114 10.51 36.24 44.20
C GLU A 114 11.23 37.60 44.12
N LYS A 115 11.48 38.14 42.92
CA LYS A 115 12.23 39.40 42.76
C LYS A 115 11.37 40.68 42.85
N ALA A 116 10.09 40.56 43.19
CA ALA A 116 9.11 41.65 43.21
C ALA A 116 8.63 41.99 44.64
N LYS A 117 9.54 42.42 45.54
CA LYS A 117 9.13 42.86 46.89
C LYS A 117 10.01 43.90 47.60
N THR A 118 10.30 45.03 46.94
CA THR A 118 10.61 46.31 47.65
C THR A 118 10.22 47.50 46.74
N PRO A 119 9.55 48.56 47.24
CA PRO A 119 8.96 49.62 46.39
C PRO A 119 9.79 50.93 46.33
N SER A 120 9.24 51.91 45.59
CA SER A 120 9.60 53.35 45.48
C SER A 120 10.57 53.80 44.35
N PRO A 121 10.46 55.04 43.83
CA PRO A 121 10.00 55.21 42.44
C PRO A 121 10.74 56.30 41.60
N GLU A 122 10.21 56.57 40.39
CA GLU A 122 10.59 57.64 39.43
C GLU A 122 11.97 57.43 38.75
N ILE A 123 12.29 57.94 37.55
CA ILE A 123 11.71 59.03 36.73
C ILE A 123 11.57 58.59 35.24
N VAL A 124 10.70 59.28 34.50
CA VAL A 124 10.36 59.14 33.06
C VAL A 124 11.43 59.69 32.07
N ALA A 125 11.15 59.54 30.76
CA ALA A 125 11.75 60.25 29.60
C ALA A 125 13.14 59.79 29.11
N GLU A 126 13.47 59.73 27.80
CA GLU A 126 12.69 59.92 26.56
C GLU A 126 13.36 59.21 25.34
N MET A 127 12.73 59.28 24.17
CA MET A 127 12.87 58.44 22.99
C MET A 127 13.68 59.09 21.84
N THR A 128 14.53 58.31 21.14
CA THR A 128 14.88 58.50 19.70
C THR A 128 15.62 57.24 19.20
N LYS A 129 15.06 56.40 18.31
CA LYS A 129 15.00 56.51 16.82
C LYS A 129 16.41 56.62 16.20
N VAL A 130 16.86 55.92 15.17
CA VAL A 130 16.25 55.23 13.99
C VAL A 130 17.15 53.98 13.69
N THR A 131 16.87 52.95 12.87
CA THR A 131 15.90 52.72 11.78
C THR A 131 15.63 51.21 11.59
N GLU A 132 14.43 50.83 11.16
CA GLU A 132 14.16 49.58 10.44
C GLU A 132 13.82 49.92 8.98
N THR A 133 14.33 49.14 8.02
CA THR A 133 13.96 49.28 6.60
C THR A 133 12.88 48.25 6.26
N GLU A 134 11.64 48.71 6.15
CA GLU A 134 10.59 47.94 5.50
C GLU A 134 10.87 47.84 4.00
N THR A 135 10.65 46.67 3.42
CA THR A 135 10.22 46.55 2.02
C THR A 135 9.13 45.49 1.95
N ALA A 136 8.06 45.81 1.23
CA ALA A 136 6.74 45.31 1.55
C ALA A 136 6.42 43.89 1.05
N ALA A 137 5.62 43.21 1.88
CA ALA A 137 4.45 42.41 1.52
C ALA A 137 4.55 41.36 0.38
N ALA A 138 4.43 40.10 0.80
CA ALA A 138 3.33 39.27 0.33
C ALA A 138 2.60 38.71 1.56
N ALA A 139 1.30 39.00 1.69
CA ALA A 139 0.54 38.66 2.89
C ALA A 139 0.24 37.14 2.96
N ALA A 140 0.69 36.50 4.04
CA ALA A 140 0.18 35.18 4.44
C ALA A 140 -0.93 35.39 5.49
N PRO A 141 -2.18 34.96 5.23
CA PRO A 141 -3.22 35.00 6.25
C PRO A 141 -2.89 33.98 7.35
N ALA A 142 -2.94 34.43 8.61
CA ALA A 142 -2.67 33.59 9.76
C ALA A 142 -3.83 32.60 10.00
N THR A 143 -3.73 31.38 9.46
CA THR A 143 -4.42 30.16 9.94
C THR A 143 -3.76 28.86 9.47
N GLU A 144 -2.49 28.88 9.07
CA GLU A 144 -1.76 27.63 8.75
C GLU A 144 -1.66 26.74 10.00
N LYS A 145 -2.30 25.56 9.95
CA LYS A 145 -2.32 24.62 11.08
C LYS A 145 -0.92 24.00 11.22
N PRO A 146 -0.23 24.16 12.37
CA PRO A 146 1.20 23.89 12.47
C PRO A 146 1.56 22.41 12.28
N GLU A 147 0.62 21.49 12.53
CA GLU A 147 0.84 20.04 12.42
C GLU A 147 1.26 19.60 11.02
N ILE A 148 0.45 19.89 9.99
CA ILE A 148 0.74 19.40 8.63
C ILE A 148 1.99 20.06 8.03
N ARG A 149 2.20 21.35 8.30
CA ARG A 149 3.43 22.05 7.89
C ARG A 149 4.67 21.43 8.54
N SER A 150 4.61 21.14 9.84
CA SER A 150 5.68 20.44 10.57
C SER A 150 5.95 19.05 10.00
N LEU A 151 4.90 18.26 9.71
CA LEU A 151 5.02 16.94 9.08
C LEU A 151 5.74 17.00 7.72
N CYS A 152 5.43 18.01 6.90
CA CYS A 152 6.08 18.22 5.61
C CYS A 152 7.54 18.69 5.74
N GLN A 153 7.81 19.64 6.64
CA GLN A 153 9.17 20.14 6.91
C GLN A 153 10.09 19.05 7.47
N MET A 154 9.57 18.20 8.35
CA MET A 154 10.29 17.04 8.91
C MET A 154 10.35 15.83 7.95
N MET A 155 9.90 15.96 6.70
CA MET A 155 9.88 14.87 5.70
C MET A 155 9.13 13.60 6.18
N CYS A 156 8.11 13.74 7.02
CA CYS A 156 7.46 12.63 7.70
C CYS A 156 6.33 12.00 6.86
N GLY A 157 6.66 11.27 5.79
CA GLY A 157 5.67 10.66 4.87
C GLY A 157 4.62 9.78 5.55
N ARG A 158 5.00 8.98 6.56
CA ARG A 158 4.04 8.17 7.35
C ARG A 158 3.09 9.03 8.17
N GLY A 159 3.59 10.12 8.76
CA GLY A 159 2.78 11.07 9.53
C GLY A 159 1.83 11.85 8.63
N LEU A 160 2.30 12.32 7.48
CA LEU A 160 1.46 12.96 6.45
C LEU A 160 0.33 12.03 5.99
N ARG A 161 0.62 10.75 5.69
CA ARG A 161 -0.44 9.79 5.35
C ARG A 161 -1.44 9.61 6.47
N LYS A 162 -0.99 9.51 7.74
CA LYS A 162 -1.88 9.41 8.90
C LYS A 162 -2.77 10.65 9.04
N TYR A 163 -2.20 11.85 8.88
CA TYR A 163 -2.95 13.11 8.88
C TYR A 163 -4.06 13.11 7.82
N ILE A 164 -3.73 12.73 6.58
CA ILE A 164 -4.70 12.66 5.49
C ILE A 164 -5.80 11.64 5.82
N VAL A 165 -5.45 10.42 6.26
CA VAL A 165 -6.42 9.39 6.69
C VAL A 165 -7.38 9.91 7.77
N SER A 166 -6.87 10.58 8.81
CA SER A 166 -7.67 11.15 9.89
C SER A 166 -8.58 12.31 9.47
N ASN A 167 -8.39 12.86 8.27
CA ASN A 167 -9.14 14.01 7.75
C ASN A 167 -9.91 13.71 6.45
N LEU A 168 -9.99 12.44 5.99
CA LEU A 168 -10.63 12.06 4.72
C LEU A 168 -12.08 12.55 4.57
N ALA A 169 -12.83 12.65 5.68
CA ALA A 169 -14.19 13.18 5.69
C ALA A 169 -14.29 14.66 5.29
N ASN A 170 -13.19 15.41 5.37
CA ASN A 170 -13.10 16.84 5.06
C ASN A 170 -12.17 17.06 3.86
N ALA A 171 -12.57 16.58 2.68
CA ALA A 171 -11.75 16.62 1.47
C ALA A 171 -11.34 18.04 1.05
N GLU A 172 -12.22 19.04 1.17
CA GLU A 172 -11.90 20.44 0.86
C GLU A 172 -10.79 21.00 1.76
N LYS A 173 -10.87 20.76 3.08
CA LYS A 173 -9.81 21.12 4.03
C LYS A 173 -8.46 20.54 3.59
N LEU A 174 -8.43 19.28 3.17
CA LEU A 174 -7.21 18.63 2.68
C LEU A 174 -6.71 19.27 1.37
N ARG A 175 -7.61 19.65 0.47
CA ARG A 175 -7.31 20.31 -0.81
C ARG A 175 -6.73 21.71 -0.64
N GLU A 176 -7.11 22.42 0.42
CA GLU A 176 -6.53 23.71 0.79
C GLU A 176 -5.18 23.54 1.52
N GLU A 177 -5.12 22.72 2.57
CA GLU A 177 -3.97 22.66 3.49
C GLU A 177 -2.78 21.85 2.95
N VAL A 178 -3.03 20.70 2.32
CA VAL A 178 -1.95 19.76 1.97
C VAL A 178 -1.06 20.28 0.84
N PRO A 179 -1.57 20.87 -0.27
CA PRO A 179 -0.72 21.47 -1.30
C PRO A 179 0.19 22.57 -0.75
N ALA A 180 -0.35 23.49 0.07
CA ALA A 180 0.44 24.57 0.66
C ALA A 180 1.56 24.02 1.56
N ALA A 181 1.24 23.08 2.45
CA ALA A 181 2.22 22.46 3.34
C ALA A 181 3.28 21.63 2.57
N LEU A 182 2.91 20.94 1.48
CA LEU A 182 3.86 20.21 0.64
C LEU A 182 4.90 21.13 -0.01
N LYS A 183 4.55 22.36 -0.39
CA LYS A 183 5.54 23.35 -0.89
C LYS A 183 6.59 23.76 0.17
N CYS A 184 6.31 23.55 1.46
CA CYS A 184 7.28 23.78 2.54
C CYS A 184 8.21 22.59 2.83
N ALA A 185 8.04 21.44 2.18
CA ALA A 185 8.92 20.30 2.36
C ALA A 185 10.27 20.51 1.65
N PRO A 186 11.42 20.14 2.26
CA PRO A 186 12.73 20.24 1.60
C PRO A 186 12.85 19.47 0.28
N LYS A 187 12.13 18.34 0.15
CA LYS A 187 12.08 17.51 -1.06
C LYS A 187 10.65 17.00 -1.31
N PRO A 188 9.73 17.82 -1.83
CA PRO A 188 8.29 17.48 -1.91
C PRO A 188 8.02 16.18 -2.67
N ALA A 189 8.69 15.97 -3.81
CA ALA A 189 8.57 14.75 -4.61
C ALA A 189 8.98 13.48 -3.82
N LYS A 190 10.05 13.54 -3.03
CA LYS A 190 10.50 12.41 -2.20
C LYS A 190 9.53 12.15 -1.05
N LEU A 191 9.06 13.20 -0.38
CA LEU A 191 8.04 13.10 0.67
C LEU A 191 6.77 12.41 0.17
N VAL A 192 6.33 12.71 -1.05
CA VAL A 192 5.15 12.10 -1.68
C VAL A 192 5.38 10.59 -1.93
N LEU A 193 6.56 10.19 -2.42
CA LEU A 193 6.92 8.76 -2.55
C LEU A 193 6.97 8.04 -1.19
N ASP A 194 7.49 8.68 -0.15
CA ASP A 194 7.49 8.11 1.21
C ASP A 194 6.08 8.06 1.82
N CYS A 195 5.19 8.97 1.42
CA CYS A 195 3.80 9.05 1.87
C CYS A 195 2.93 7.94 1.24
N ILE A 196 3.09 7.62 -0.05
CA ILE A 196 2.32 6.52 -0.67
C ILE A 196 2.67 5.16 -0.06
N GLY A 197 3.92 4.94 0.35
CA GLY A 197 4.35 3.66 0.91
C GLY A 197 4.33 2.54 -0.13
N ARG A 198 3.51 1.49 0.07
CA ARG A 198 3.53 0.25 -0.74
C ARG A 198 2.15 -0.31 -1.09
N PHE A 199 1.09 0.50 -1.01
CA PHE A 199 -0.28 0.02 -1.29
C PHE A 199 -0.41 -0.53 -2.72
N TYR A 200 0.25 0.09 -3.69
CA TYR A 200 0.28 -0.32 -5.11
C TYR A 200 0.87 -1.72 -5.39
N LEU A 201 1.44 -2.41 -4.39
CA LEU A 201 1.88 -3.81 -4.51
C LEU A 201 0.79 -4.80 -4.08
N GLN A 202 -0.26 -4.33 -3.41
CA GLN A 202 -1.36 -5.13 -2.91
C GLN A 202 -2.40 -5.30 -4.02
N GLY A 203 -2.87 -6.52 -4.22
CA GLY A 203 -3.83 -6.81 -5.28
C GLY A 203 -5.25 -6.32 -4.95
N SER A 204 -6.13 -6.32 -5.94
CA SER A 204 -7.51 -5.83 -5.85
C SER A 204 -8.28 -6.37 -4.63
N LYS A 205 -8.11 -7.65 -4.31
CA LYS A 205 -8.72 -8.34 -3.15
C LYS A 205 -8.35 -7.74 -1.79
N ALA A 206 -7.20 -7.07 -1.67
CA ALA A 206 -6.82 -6.37 -0.44
C ALA A 206 -7.71 -5.15 -0.14
N TYR A 207 -8.58 -4.76 -1.07
CA TYR A 207 -9.46 -3.60 -1.00
C TYR A 207 -10.95 -3.95 -1.13
N GLU A 208 -11.29 -5.21 -0.84
CA GLU A 208 -12.68 -5.62 -0.64
C GLU A 208 -13.32 -4.83 0.52
N LYS A 209 -14.66 -4.81 0.55
CA LYS A 209 -15.45 -3.97 1.46
C LYS A 209 -15.00 -4.13 2.92
N GLU A 210 -14.97 -3.02 3.66
CA GLU A 210 -14.52 -2.93 5.06
C GLU A 210 -13.02 -3.20 5.30
N SER A 211 -12.20 -3.41 4.26
CA SER A 211 -10.75 -3.49 4.41
C SER A 211 -10.14 -2.21 4.99
N PRO A 212 -9.33 -2.29 6.07
CA PRO A 212 -8.64 -1.14 6.66
C PRO A 212 -7.56 -0.55 5.72
N MET A 213 -7.28 -1.20 4.59
CA MET A 213 -6.32 -0.74 3.60
C MET A 213 -6.91 0.30 2.63
N ILE A 214 -8.25 0.41 2.57
CA ILE A 214 -8.96 1.34 1.68
C ILE A 214 -8.58 2.80 1.95
N THR A 215 -8.71 3.25 3.21
CA THR A 215 -8.39 4.63 3.60
C THR A 215 -6.92 4.97 3.38
N GLY A 216 -6.02 4.01 3.62
CA GLY A 216 -4.59 4.15 3.33
C GLY A 216 -4.28 4.33 1.83
N ARG A 217 -5.02 3.63 0.96
CA ARG A 217 -4.96 3.80 -0.50
C ARG A 217 -5.53 5.16 -0.93
N GLU A 218 -6.69 5.54 -0.41
CA GLU A 218 -7.34 6.84 -0.70
C GLU A 218 -6.43 8.02 -0.32
N ALA A 219 -5.86 8.01 0.88
CA ALA A 219 -4.90 9.02 1.32
C ALA A 219 -3.64 9.08 0.43
N SER A 220 -3.20 7.92 -0.08
CA SER A 220 -2.05 7.83 -1.00
C SER A 220 -2.37 8.32 -2.42
N ILE A 221 -3.64 8.29 -2.83
CA ILE A 221 -4.09 8.87 -4.10
C ILE A 221 -4.29 10.38 -3.96
N LEU A 222 -4.85 10.83 -2.84
CA LEU A 222 -4.96 12.27 -2.54
C LEU A 222 -3.61 12.95 -2.47
N VAL A 223 -2.58 12.37 -1.83
CA VAL A 223 -1.25 13.00 -1.78
C VAL A 223 -0.58 13.10 -3.15
N LEU A 224 -0.83 12.15 -4.06
CA LEU A 224 -0.40 12.24 -5.46
C LEU A 224 -1.20 13.31 -6.24
N GLU A 225 -2.49 13.47 -5.95
CA GLU A 225 -3.33 14.52 -6.54
C GLU A 225 -2.85 15.92 -6.10
N PHE A 226 -2.60 16.11 -4.81
CA PHE A 226 -2.04 17.34 -4.24
C PHE A 226 -0.63 17.63 -4.75
N PHE A 227 0.18 16.59 -5.00
CA PHE A 227 1.49 16.75 -5.64
C PHE A 227 1.36 17.33 -7.06
N LEU A 228 0.40 16.86 -7.87
CA LEU A 228 0.14 17.46 -9.19
C LEU A 228 -0.37 18.91 -9.10
N LEU A 229 -1.10 19.29 -8.06
CA LEU A 229 -1.53 20.68 -7.87
C LEU A 229 -0.36 21.65 -7.62
N ILE A 230 0.77 21.15 -7.09
CA ILE A 230 2.00 21.93 -6.81
C ILE A 230 3.15 21.67 -7.77
N SER A 231 2.94 20.80 -8.77
CA SER A 231 3.95 20.44 -9.77
C SER A 231 4.09 21.54 -10.83
N ASP A 232 4.56 22.70 -10.40
CA ASP A 232 4.89 23.83 -11.26
C ASP A 232 6.04 23.44 -12.21
N HIS A 233 6.02 23.92 -13.45
CA HIS A 233 6.80 23.36 -14.58
C HIS A 233 8.33 23.45 -14.46
N GLU A 234 8.87 24.15 -13.46
CA GLU A 234 10.29 24.48 -13.31
C GLU A 234 11.03 23.68 -12.22
N ASN A 235 10.33 22.98 -11.33
CA ASN A 235 10.97 22.28 -10.22
C ASN A 235 11.73 21.02 -10.68
N ALA A 236 13.06 21.15 -10.82
CA ALA A 236 13.97 20.07 -11.17
C ALA A 236 14.01 18.99 -10.06
N MET A 237 13.23 17.93 -10.23
CA MET A 237 13.26 16.75 -9.35
C MET A 237 14.60 16.01 -9.45
N GLU A 238 15.18 15.64 -8.30
CA GLU A 238 16.42 14.86 -8.22
C GLU A 238 16.33 13.55 -9.01
N ALA A 239 17.38 13.23 -9.78
CA ALA A 239 17.42 12.04 -10.63
C ALA A 239 17.21 10.73 -9.85
N ALA A 240 17.66 10.66 -8.60
CA ALA A 240 17.43 9.52 -7.71
C ALA A 240 15.93 9.33 -7.39
N VAL A 241 15.21 10.41 -7.06
CA VAL A 241 13.77 10.40 -6.78
C VAL A 241 12.98 10.04 -8.04
N LYS A 242 13.40 10.53 -9.21
CA LYS A 242 12.79 10.15 -10.49
C LYS A 242 12.94 8.65 -10.77
N LYS A 243 14.13 8.09 -10.53
CA LYS A 243 14.42 6.66 -10.70
C LYS A 243 13.64 5.79 -9.70
N GLU A 244 13.47 6.25 -8.46
CA GLU A 244 12.62 5.60 -7.45
C GLU A 244 11.15 5.57 -7.91
N ALA A 245 10.60 6.70 -8.36
CA ALA A 245 9.25 6.79 -8.88
C ALA A 245 9.01 5.92 -10.13
N GLU A 246 10.00 5.83 -11.02
CA GLU A 246 9.97 4.92 -12.17
C GLU A 246 9.86 3.45 -11.72
N GLN A 247 10.64 3.03 -10.71
CA GLN A 247 10.54 1.68 -10.15
C GLN A 247 9.18 1.41 -9.51
N VAL A 248 8.62 2.38 -8.78
CA VAL A 248 7.26 2.31 -8.21
C VAL A 248 6.22 2.11 -9.32
N ALA A 249 6.25 2.94 -10.37
CA ALA A 249 5.31 2.87 -11.49
C ALA A 249 5.41 1.56 -12.28
N VAL A 250 6.63 1.08 -12.54
CA VAL A 250 6.88 -0.21 -13.21
C VAL A 250 6.39 -1.38 -12.36
N ALA A 251 6.59 -1.35 -11.04
CA ALA A 251 6.09 -2.39 -10.13
C ALA A 251 4.55 -2.42 -10.07
N TRP A 252 3.90 -1.26 -10.04
CA TRP A 252 2.44 -1.15 -10.08
C TRP A 252 1.88 -1.66 -11.41
N ARG A 253 2.43 -1.22 -12.55
CA ARG A 253 2.06 -1.73 -13.89
C ARG A 253 2.23 -3.25 -13.97
N LYS A 254 3.32 -3.80 -13.45
CA LYS A 254 3.55 -5.25 -13.39
C LYS A 254 2.45 -5.97 -12.60
N ARG A 255 2.00 -5.41 -11.47
CA ARG A 255 0.86 -5.93 -10.70
C ARG A 255 -0.41 -5.94 -11.55
N LEU A 256 -0.77 -4.82 -12.17
CA LEU A 256 -1.96 -4.72 -13.04
C LEU A 256 -1.93 -5.72 -14.22
N ILE A 257 -0.76 -5.95 -14.82
CA ILE A 257 -0.59 -6.97 -15.86
C ILE A 257 -0.87 -8.38 -15.30
N SER A 258 -0.36 -8.72 -14.12
CA SER A 258 -0.65 -10.01 -13.48
C SER A 258 -2.11 -10.17 -13.04
N GLU A 259 -2.84 -9.07 -12.87
CA GLU A 259 -4.27 -9.05 -12.50
C GLU A 259 -5.23 -9.02 -13.71
N GLY A 260 -4.70 -9.16 -14.94
CA GLY A 260 -5.50 -9.22 -16.17
C GLY A 260 -5.23 -8.12 -17.19
N GLY A 261 -4.28 -7.22 -16.95
CA GLY A 261 -3.89 -6.13 -17.85
C GLY A 261 -4.45 -4.77 -17.45
N VAL A 262 -3.82 -3.69 -17.92
CA VAL A 262 -4.15 -2.31 -17.54
C VAL A 262 -5.61 -1.94 -17.86
N ARG A 263 -6.12 -2.31 -19.04
CA ARG A 263 -7.55 -2.20 -19.43
C ARG A 263 -8.58 -2.82 -18.47
N ASN A 264 -8.16 -3.77 -17.63
CA ASN A 264 -9.02 -4.48 -16.68
C ASN A 264 -8.80 -4.00 -15.23
N SER A 265 -8.00 -2.95 -15.02
CA SER A 265 -7.77 -2.35 -13.71
C SER A 265 -8.98 -1.54 -13.22
N GLY A 266 -9.17 -1.46 -11.91
CA GLY A 266 -10.23 -0.64 -11.31
C GLY A 266 -9.90 0.86 -11.34
N GLU A 267 -10.93 1.72 -11.38
CA GLU A 267 -10.83 3.19 -11.42
C GLU A 267 -9.78 3.75 -10.45
N ILE A 268 -9.74 3.23 -9.22
CA ILE A 268 -8.84 3.71 -8.16
C ILE A 268 -7.36 3.40 -8.46
N ASP A 269 -7.06 2.22 -9.04
CA ASP A 269 -5.70 1.89 -9.48
C ASP A 269 -5.32 2.68 -10.74
N ALA A 270 -6.26 2.82 -11.68
CA ALA A 270 -6.04 3.61 -12.89
C ALA A 270 -5.74 5.08 -12.55
N LYS A 271 -6.56 5.70 -11.70
CA LYS A 271 -6.37 7.06 -11.16
C LYS A 271 -5.02 7.18 -10.46
N GLY A 272 -4.70 6.25 -9.56
CA GLY A 272 -3.47 6.27 -8.78
C GLY A 272 -2.19 6.13 -9.62
N LEU A 273 -2.17 5.21 -10.59
CA LEU A 273 -1.02 5.02 -11.47
C LEU A 273 -0.87 6.18 -12.48
N LEU A 274 -1.99 6.69 -13.01
CA LEU A 274 -1.99 7.87 -13.90
C LEU A 274 -1.43 9.11 -13.18
N LEU A 275 -1.84 9.34 -11.93
CA LEU A 275 -1.28 10.40 -11.09
C LEU A 275 0.24 10.27 -10.90
N LEU A 276 0.71 9.06 -10.60
CA LEU A 276 2.12 8.80 -10.35
C LEU A 276 2.97 9.09 -11.60
N ILE A 277 2.62 8.53 -12.77
CA ILE A 277 3.34 8.80 -14.01
C ILE A 277 3.16 10.26 -14.47
N GLY A 278 2.04 10.89 -14.10
CA GLY A 278 1.77 12.30 -14.36
C GLY A 278 2.61 13.27 -13.54
N GLY A 279 2.90 12.97 -12.27
CA GLY A 279 3.73 13.81 -11.41
C GLY A 279 5.23 13.58 -11.61
N PHE A 280 5.65 12.32 -11.77
CA PHE A 280 7.06 11.94 -11.75
C PHE A 280 7.66 11.67 -13.14
N GLY A 281 6.81 11.50 -14.15
CA GLY A 281 7.17 11.18 -15.52
C GLY A 281 6.82 9.74 -15.91
N ILE A 282 6.57 9.54 -17.21
CA ILE A 282 6.14 8.26 -17.77
C ILE A 282 7.37 7.38 -18.06
N PRO A 283 7.49 6.17 -17.46
CA PRO A 283 8.55 5.23 -17.79
C PRO A 283 8.45 4.71 -19.22
N LYS A 284 9.59 4.38 -19.85
CA LYS A 284 9.65 3.82 -21.22
C LYS A 284 8.91 2.49 -21.39
N LEU A 285 8.61 1.79 -20.29
CA LEU A 285 7.88 0.52 -20.29
C LEU A 285 6.36 0.68 -20.45
N PHE A 286 5.83 1.90 -20.43
CA PHE A 286 4.41 2.18 -20.65
C PHE A 286 4.17 2.41 -22.14
N SER A 287 3.34 1.58 -22.75
CA SER A 287 2.88 1.77 -24.11
C SER A 287 1.84 2.90 -24.19
N ASP A 288 1.50 3.30 -25.40
CA ASP A 288 0.47 4.31 -25.64
C ASP A 288 -0.93 3.79 -25.26
N GLU A 289 -1.18 2.50 -25.44
CA GLU A 289 -2.38 1.81 -24.97
C GLU A 289 -2.48 1.80 -23.43
N ASP A 290 -1.38 1.54 -22.71
CA ASP A 290 -1.40 1.60 -21.24
C ASP A 290 -1.84 2.99 -20.74
N VAL A 291 -1.29 4.06 -21.33
CA VAL A 291 -1.62 5.43 -20.95
C VAL A 291 -3.07 5.77 -21.33
N PHE A 292 -3.52 5.33 -22.50
CA PHE A 292 -4.90 5.50 -22.94
C PHE A 292 -5.91 4.79 -22.02
N ASP A 293 -5.66 3.52 -21.69
CA ASP A 293 -6.51 2.75 -20.78
C ASP A 293 -6.57 3.38 -19.39
N LEU A 294 -5.43 3.85 -18.85
CA LEU A 294 -5.40 4.56 -17.56
C LEU A 294 -6.25 5.84 -17.58
N VAL A 295 -6.15 6.65 -18.64
CA VAL A 295 -6.96 7.88 -18.81
C VAL A 295 -8.45 7.56 -18.97
N LYS A 296 -8.79 6.47 -19.66
CA LYS A 296 -10.17 6.02 -19.88
C LYS A 296 -10.81 5.51 -18.58
N LEU A 297 -10.07 4.73 -17.79
CA LEU A 297 -10.55 4.10 -16.56
C LEU A 297 -10.57 5.05 -15.36
N SER A 298 -9.78 6.13 -15.36
CA SER A 298 -9.69 7.10 -14.25
C SER A 298 -10.80 8.17 -14.23
N ASN A 299 -11.96 7.90 -14.85
CA ASN A 299 -13.16 8.77 -14.83
C ASN A 299 -12.86 10.25 -15.20
N SER A 300 -12.39 10.42 -16.44
CA SER A 300 -11.65 11.59 -16.93
C SER A 300 -12.28 12.98 -16.73
N ARG A 301 -13.59 13.11 -16.47
CA ARG A 301 -14.24 14.43 -16.30
C ARG A 301 -13.76 15.19 -15.07
N GLN A 302 -13.60 14.52 -13.93
CA GLN A 302 -13.06 15.15 -12.71
C GLN A 302 -11.53 15.27 -12.76
N PHE A 303 -10.90 14.57 -13.71
CA PHE A 303 -9.44 14.42 -13.78
C PHE A 303 -8.76 15.20 -14.90
N ALA A 304 -9.52 15.72 -15.88
CA ALA A 304 -9.00 16.47 -17.01
C ALA A 304 -8.10 17.63 -16.58
N ASP A 305 -8.46 18.38 -15.55
CA ASP A 305 -7.68 19.53 -15.08
C ASP A 305 -6.38 19.15 -14.37
N LEU A 306 -6.32 17.96 -13.76
CA LEU A 306 -5.09 17.40 -13.17
C LEU A 306 -4.18 16.83 -14.26
N VAL A 307 -4.77 16.15 -15.27
CA VAL A 307 -4.05 15.66 -16.46
C VAL A 307 -3.45 16.83 -17.25
N ARG A 308 -4.20 17.93 -17.43
CA ARG A 308 -3.73 19.17 -18.10
C ARG A 308 -2.53 19.83 -17.40
N ARG A 309 -2.41 19.72 -16.07
CA ARG A 309 -1.25 20.23 -15.31
C ARG A 309 0.00 19.36 -15.52
N SER A 310 -0.17 18.07 -15.79
CA SER A 310 0.96 17.18 -16.08
C SER A 310 1.51 17.40 -17.48
N ARG A 311 2.67 18.05 -17.59
CA ARG A 311 3.41 18.16 -18.87
C ARG A 311 3.67 16.79 -19.50
N TYR A 312 3.93 15.76 -18.69
CA TYR A 312 4.22 14.41 -19.16
C TYR A 312 3.00 13.76 -19.83
N LEU A 313 1.82 13.88 -19.20
CA LEU A 313 0.58 13.36 -19.78
C LEU A 313 0.15 14.19 -20.99
N VAL A 314 0.22 15.52 -20.94
CA VAL A 314 -0.13 16.39 -22.07
C VAL A 314 0.70 16.06 -23.30
N THR A 315 2.04 15.95 -23.19
CA THR A 315 2.91 15.59 -24.31
C THR A 315 2.63 14.18 -24.85
N ARG A 316 2.31 13.20 -24.00
CA ARG A 316 2.04 11.82 -24.45
C ARG A 316 0.66 11.67 -25.08
N VAL A 317 -0.38 12.20 -24.42
CA VAL A 317 -1.79 12.10 -24.87
C VAL A 317 -2.04 12.88 -26.16
N THR A 318 -1.43 14.05 -26.35
CA THR A 318 -1.49 14.75 -27.65
C THR A 318 -0.85 13.93 -28.78
N GLY A 319 0.23 13.20 -28.49
CA GLY A 319 0.78 12.19 -29.39
C GLY A 319 -0.25 11.11 -29.73
N ILE A 320 -0.86 10.47 -28.72
CA ILE A 320 -1.85 9.39 -28.91
C ILE A 320 -3.04 9.85 -29.77
N CYS A 321 -3.64 11.01 -29.46
CA CYS A 321 -4.80 11.52 -30.19
C CYS A 321 -4.50 11.93 -31.64
N SER A 322 -3.22 12.03 -32.06
CA SER A 322 -2.85 12.28 -33.46
C SER A 322 -2.77 11.01 -34.32
N TRP A 323 -3.01 9.83 -33.74
CA TRP A 323 -3.00 8.52 -34.41
C TRP A 323 -4.38 7.84 -34.51
N CYS A 324 -5.45 8.50 -34.03
CA CYS A 324 -6.84 8.03 -34.07
C CYS A 324 -7.69 8.90 -35.00
#